data_AF-F3AFX7-F1
#
_entry.id   AF-F3AFX7-F1
#
_cell.length_a   1.000
_cell.length_b   1.000
_cell.length_c   1.000
_cell.angle_alpha   90.00
_cell.angle_beta   90.00
_cell.angle_gamma   90.00
#
_symmetry.space_group_name_H-M   'P 1'
#
loop_
_entity.id
_entity.type
_entity.pdbx_description
1 polymer ?
#
loop_
_entity_poly.entity_id
_entity_poly.type
_entity_poly.pdbx_seq_one_letter_code
_entity_poly.pdbx_strand_id
1 'polypeptide(L)'
;MKRNKYLDNLGINIENYGSNFAKEKKLQRFFERRKYGFDYRETINMDLMFAEWLYSRLMMLVEQTDDDLTFNSVVFEGKKYTIEQAIQRILKATGNYLYFYEHVDTMGEEYVSDKEIQELCEEMKAATRLWAEIMRYADRVVVNKNVL
;
A
#
# COMPACT_ATOMS: atom_id res chain seq x y z
N MET A 1 7.96 1.91 11.67
CA MET A 1 7.56 0.56 11.25
C MET A 1 8.74 -0.41 11.29
N LYS A 2 8.45 -1.72 11.43
CA LYS A 2 9.45 -2.78 11.27
C LYS A 2 9.82 -2.92 9.78
N ARG A 3 10.95 -3.56 9.51
CA ARG A 3 11.41 -3.85 8.15
C ARG A 3 10.37 -4.67 7.38
N ASN A 4 10.22 -4.39 6.08
CA ASN A 4 9.19 -4.95 5.22
C ASN A 4 9.80 -5.36 3.87
N LYS A 5 9.84 -6.67 3.61
CA LYS A 5 10.42 -7.29 2.40
C LYS A 5 9.90 -6.64 1.11
N TYR A 6 8.61 -6.33 1.03
CA TYR A 6 8.01 -5.83 -0.21
C TYR A 6 8.39 -4.37 -0.48
N LEU A 7 8.53 -3.56 0.56
CA LEU A 7 9.00 -2.18 0.42
C LEU A 7 10.52 -2.14 0.15
N ASP A 8 11.30 -3.04 0.77
CA ASP A 8 12.72 -3.24 0.45
C ASP A 8 12.90 -3.58 -1.04
N ASN A 9 12.05 -4.48 -1.58
CA ASN A 9 12.08 -4.87 -2.99
C ASN A 9 11.71 -3.73 -3.96
N LEU A 10 10.93 -2.75 -3.49
CA LEU A 10 10.64 -1.53 -4.24
C LEU A 10 11.79 -0.50 -4.21
N GLY A 11 12.85 -0.77 -3.44
CA GLY A 11 13.98 0.16 -3.29
C GLY A 11 13.78 1.25 -2.24
N ILE A 12 12.68 1.22 -1.49
CA ILE A 12 12.36 2.24 -0.48
C ILE A 12 13.25 2.03 0.74
N ASN A 13 13.87 3.11 1.21
CA ASN A 13 14.72 3.05 2.40
C ASN A 13 13.87 2.86 3.68
N ILE A 14 14.34 2.02 4.62
CA ILE A 14 13.67 1.80 5.92
C ILE A 14 13.42 3.09 6.71
N GLU A 15 14.27 4.10 6.52
CA GLU A 15 14.09 5.41 7.15
C GLU A 15 12.84 6.13 6.64
N ASN A 16 12.40 5.83 5.42
CA ASN A 16 11.26 6.44 4.76
C ASN A 16 9.96 5.65 4.92
N TYR A 17 10.01 4.44 5.50
CA TYR A 17 8.81 3.62 5.72
C TYR A 17 7.78 4.30 6.63
N GLY A 18 6.62 4.62 6.08
CA GLY A 18 5.44 5.07 6.78
C GLY A 18 5.76 6.20 7.73
N SER A 19 5.73 5.92 9.03
CA SER A 19 6.03 6.90 10.08
C SER A 19 7.52 7.03 10.47
N ASN A 20 8.46 6.38 9.78
CA ASN A 20 9.87 6.35 10.19
C ASN A 20 10.64 7.66 9.93
N PHE A 21 10.14 8.53 9.05
CA PHE A 21 10.79 9.79 8.65
C PHE A 21 11.13 10.71 9.85
N ALA A 22 10.24 10.79 10.85
CA ALA A 22 10.46 11.65 12.00
C ALA A 22 11.14 10.89 13.15
N LYS A 23 12.36 11.31 13.50
CA LYS A 23 13.18 10.73 14.59
C LYS A 23 12.97 11.41 15.95
N GLU A 24 12.39 12.61 15.97
CA GLU A 24 12.23 13.48 17.16
C GLU A 24 11.08 13.10 18.10
N LYS A 25 10.94 13.81 19.24
CA LYS A 25 9.77 13.70 20.15
C LYS A 25 9.49 12.29 20.69
N LYS A 26 10.54 11.53 21.03
CA LYS A 26 10.45 10.14 21.55
C LYS A 26 9.47 9.98 22.73
N LEU A 27 9.49 10.91 23.70
CA LEU A 27 8.61 10.84 24.87
C LEU A 27 7.14 11.02 24.51
N GLN A 28 6.81 12.02 23.67
CA GLN A 28 5.45 12.22 23.18
C GLN A 28 4.92 10.94 22.51
N ARG A 29 5.70 10.35 21.60
CA ARG A 29 5.31 9.11 20.91
C ARG A 29 5.10 7.94 21.86
N PHE A 30 5.89 7.85 22.93
CA PHE A 30 5.71 6.81 23.94
C PHE A 30 4.35 6.95 24.64
N PHE A 31 3.97 8.17 25.04
CA PHE A 31 2.67 8.42 25.65
C PHE A 31 1.51 8.21 24.67
N GLU A 32 1.65 8.66 23.43
CA GLU A 32 0.63 8.47 22.38
C GLU A 32 0.39 6.99 22.08
N ARG A 33 1.45 6.19 21.88
CA ARG A 33 1.30 4.74 21.65
C ARG A 33 0.62 4.03 22.82
N ARG A 34 0.89 4.45 24.05
CA ARG A 34 0.22 3.88 25.22
C ARG A 34 -1.26 4.28 25.31
N LYS A 35 -1.61 5.49 24.85
CA LYS A 35 -2.98 6.01 24.91
C LYS A 35 -3.85 5.57 23.73
N TYR A 36 -3.29 5.57 22.51
CA TYR A 36 -4.03 5.39 21.26
C TYR A 36 -3.63 4.12 20.49
N GLY A 37 -2.51 3.48 20.84
CA GLY A 37 -1.96 2.34 20.09
C GLY A 37 -1.04 2.72 18.92
N PHE A 38 -1.06 4.00 18.51
CA PHE A 38 -0.23 4.59 17.44
C PHE A 38 0.28 5.98 17.86
N ASP A 39 1.20 6.58 17.10
CA ASP A 39 1.72 7.93 17.36
C ASP A 39 1.37 8.94 16.26
N TYR A 40 1.55 10.24 16.52
CA TYR A 40 1.15 11.33 15.60
C TYR A 40 1.73 11.20 14.18
N ARG A 41 2.86 10.51 14.00
CA ARG A 41 3.44 10.34 12.66
C ARG A 41 2.55 9.46 11.79
N GLU A 42 1.73 8.63 12.41
CA GLU A 42 0.74 7.79 11.74
C GLU A 42 -0.52 8.55 11.31
N THR A 43 -0.60 9.85 11.63
CA THR A 43 -1.66 10.76 11.18
C THR A 43 -1.18 11.76 10.12
N ILE A 44 0.03 11.57 9.59
CA ILE A 44 0.65 12.41 8.55
C ILE A 44 0.79 11.55 7.30
N ASN A 45 0.55 12.11 6.12
CA ASN A 45 0.64 11.40 4.83
C ASN A 45 -0.14 10.07 4.82
N MET A 46 -1.41 10.13 5.26
CA MET A 46 -2.25 8.94 5.42
C MET A 46 -2.42 8.16 4.11
N ASP A 47 -2.44 8.83 2.96
CA ASP A 47 -2.53 8.18 1.65
C ASP A 47 -1.28 7.35 1.35
N LEU A 48 -0.09 7.87 1.65
CA LEU A 48 1.18 7.14 1.52
C LEU A 48 1.21 5.93 2.45
N MET A 49 0.83 6.12 3.71
CA MET A 49 0.76 5.03 4.68
C MET A 49 -0.24 3.95 4.26
N PHE A 50 -1.37 4.35 3.71
CA PHE A 50 -2.38 3.43 3.21
C PHE A 50 -1.86 2.67 1.98
N ALA A 51 -1.14 3.34 1.07
CA ALA A 51 -0.49 2.70 -0.07
C ALA A 51 0.55 1.66 0.37
N GLU A 52 1.44 2.00 1.31
CA GLU A 52 2.42 1.06 1.86
C GLU A 52 1.76 -0.16 2.51
N TRP A 53 0.70 0.11 3.29
CA TRP A 53 -0.07 -0.94 3.94
C TRP A 53 -0.67 -1.86 2.89
N LEU A 54 -1.44 -1.31 1.97
CA LEU A 54 -2.19 -2.07 0.96
C LEU A 54 -1.26 -2.86 0.04
N TYR A 55 -0.20 -2.23 -0.47
CA TYR A 55 0.80 -2.87 -1.33
C TYR A 55 1.39 -4.10 -0.66
N SER A 56 1.92 -3.93 0.55
CA SER A 56 2.64 -4.99 1.24
C SER A 56 1.74 -6.18 1.61
N ARG A 57 0.49 -5.92 2.01
CA ARG A 57 -0.44 -6.99 2.42
C ARG A 57 -0.97 -7.75 1.21
N LEU A 58 -1.24 -7.07 0.10
CA LEU A 58 -1.67 -7.72 -1.13
C LEU A 58 -0.54 -8.52 -1.79
N MET A 59 0.71 -8.03 -1.74
CA MET A 59 1.86 -8.81 -2.19
C MET A 59 1.98 -10.13 -1.40
N MET A 60 1.87 -10.05 -0.07
CA MET A 60 1.90 -11.23 0.79
C MET A 60 0.72 -12.17 0.54
N LEU A 61 -0.49 -11.62 0.36
CA LEU A 61 -1.68 -12.39 0.06
C LEU A 61 -1.49 -13.22 -1.21
N VAL A 62 -1.01 -12.60 -2.29
CA VAL A 62 -0.76 -13.28 -3.57
C VAL A 62 0.34 -14.33 -3.44
N GLU A 63 1.37 -14.08 -2.62
CA GLU A 63 2.45 -15.05 -2.38
C GLU A 63 2.01 -16.26 -1.55
N GLN A 64 1.01 -16.12 -0.68
CA GLN A 64 0.62 -17.15 0.31
C GLN A 64 -0.72 -17.84 0.05
N THR A 65 -1.57 -17.27 -0.80
CA THR A 65 -2.90 -17.81 -1.06
C THR A 65 -2.84 -19.11 -1.85
N ASP A 66 -3.61 -20.11 -1.42
CA ASP A 66 -3.89 -21.31 -2.24
C ASP A 66 -5.20 -21.17 -3.04
N ASP A 67 -5.98 -20.11 -2.82
CA ASP A 67 -7.24 -19.87 -3.52
C ASP A 67 -7.04 -19.50 -4.98
N ASP A 68 -7.93 -19.98 -5.84
CA ASP A 68 -8.03 -19.54 -7.24
C ASP A 68 -8.67 -18.14 -7.33
N LEU A 69 -7.80 -17.13 -7.38
CA LEU A 69 -8.19 -15.72 -7.51
C LEU A 69 -8.81 -15.36 -8.86
N THR A 70 -8.81 -16.27 -9.84
CA THR A 70 -9.42 -16.06 -11.16
C THR A 70 -10.90 -16.44 -11.19
N PHE A 71 -11.35 -17.26 -10.23
CA PHE A 71 -12.71 -17.78 -10.19
C PHE A 71 -13.77 -16.69 -9.91
N ASN A 72 -13.50 -15.83 -8.94
CA ASN A 72 -14.40 -14.74 -8.57
C ASN A 72 -14.09 -13.46 -9.35
N SER A 73 -15.12 -12.62 -9.54
CA SER A 73 -14.97 -11.36 -10.27
C SER A 73 -15.84 -10.24 -9.70
N VAL A 74 -15.43 -9.00 -9.98
CA VAL A 74 -16.15 -7.77 -9.64
C VAL A 74 -16.31 -6.90 -10.89
N VAL A 75 -17.35 -6.06 -10.92
CA VAL A 75 -17.49 -5.03 -11.94
C VAL A 75 -17.11 -3.70 -11.31
N PHE A 76 -16.11 -3.03 -11.87
CA PHE A 76 -15.60 -1.76 -11.40
C PHE A 76 -15.39 -0.82 -12.58
N GLU A 77 -15.90 0.41 -12.49
CA GLU A 77 -15.80 1.42 -13.57
C GLU A 77 -16.30 0.88 -14.94
N GLY A 78 -17.37 0.09 -14.91
CA GLY A 78 -17.97 -0.53 -16.11
C GLY A 78 -17.18 -1.69 -16.72
N LYS A 79 -16.07 -2.11 -16.11
CA LYS A 79 -15.24 -3.24 -16.56
C LYS A 79 -15.28 -4.39 -15.57
N LYS A 80 -15.31 -5.62 -16.08
CA LYS A 80 -15.23 -6.84 -15.26
C LYS A 80 -13.77 -7.17 -14.99
N TYR A 81 -13.44 -7.42 -13.72
CA TYR A 81 -12.12 -7.84 -13.27
C TYR A 81 -12.25 -9.15 -12.49
N THR A 82 -11.35 -10.11 -12.71
CA THR A 82 -11.14 -11.17 -11.72
C THR A 82 -10.55 -10.57 -10.44
N ILE A 83 -10.62 -11.28 -9.31
CA ILE A 83 -10.00 -10.81 -8.06
C ILE A 83 -8.49 -10.64 -8.26
N GLU A 84 -7.85 -11.57 -8.97
CA GLU A 84 -6.44 -11.44 -9.36
C GLU A 84 -6.18 -10.14 -10.14
N GLN A 85 -6.93 -9.86 -11.21
CA GLN A 85 -6.76 -8.65 -12.01
C GLN A 85 -6.97 -7.37 -11.20
N ALA A 86 -7.95 -7.40 -10.28
CA ALA A 86 -8.21 -6.28 -9.39
C ALA A 86 -7.03 -6.04 -8.43
N ILE A 87 -6.49 -7.11 -7.82
CA ILE A 87 -5.31 -7.04 -6.96
C ILE A 87 -4.10 -6.50 -7.75
N GLN A 88 -3.85 -7.00 -8.96
CA GLN A 88 -2.74 -6.53 -9.79
C GLN A 88 -2.87 -5.04 -10.15
N ARG A 89 -4.07 -4.55 -10.44
CA ARG A 89 -4.31 -3.11 -10.66
C ARG A 89 -3.99 -2.30 -9.41
N ILE A 90 -4.44 -2.74 -8.23
CA ILE A 90 -4.17 -2.07 -6.95
C ILE A 90 -2.67 -2.06 -6.65
N LEU A 91 -1.99 -3.20 -6.83
CA LEU A 91 -0.54 -3.32 -6.62
C LEU A 91 0.25 -2.39 -7.53
N LYS A 92 -0.14 -2.29 -8.81
CA LYS A 92 0.48 -1.35 -9.74
C LYS A 92 0.28 0.10 -9.31
N ALA A 93 -0.95 0.47 -8.96
CA ALA A 93 -1.28 1.83 -8.53
C ALA A 93 -0.51 2.24 -7.26
N THR A 94 -0.55 1.38 -6.24
CA THR A 94 0.14 1.62 -4.96
C THR A 94 1.66 1.60 -5.14
N GLY A 95 2.22 0.66 -5.90
CA GLY A 95 3.65 0.61 -6.18
C GLY A 95 4.16 1.86 -6.91
N ASN A 96 3.44 2.32 -7.93
CA ASN A 96 3.78 3.55 -8.65
C ASN A 96 3.69 4.78 -7.73
N TYR A 97 2.67 4.84 -6.88
CA TYR A 97 2.48 5.93 -5.93
C TYR A 97 3.63 6.00 -4.92
N LEU A 98 4.04 4.85 -4.38
CA LEU A 98 5.18 4.74 -3.47
C LEU A 98 6.50 5.13 -4.14
N TYR A 99 6.73 4.66 -5.36
CA TYR A 99 7.93 5.01 -6.13
C TYR A 99 8.01 6.52 -6.37
N PHE A 100 6.91 7.16 -6.78
CA PHE A 100 6.86 8.60 -6.99
C PHE A 100 7.21 9.37 -5.72
N TYR A 101 6.63 9.02 -4.57
CA TYR A 101 6.93 9.71 -3.32
C TYR A 101 8.39 9.57 -2.88
N GLU A 102 8.97 8.38 -3.04
CA GLU A 102 10.37 8.14 -2.66
C GLU A 102 11.35 8.85 -3.61
N HIS A 103 11.22 8.61 -4.91
CA HIS A 103 12.24 9.01 -5.89
C HIS A 103 12.03 10.41 -6.46
N VAL A 104 10.77 10.83 -6.66
CA VAL A 104 10.43 12.10 -7.30
C VAL A 104 10.23 13.19 -6.27
N ASP A 105 9.30 12.99 -5.32
CA ASP A 105 8.94 14.04 -4.35
C ASP A 105 10.02 14.23 -3.28
N THR A 106 10.55 13.12 -2.72
CA THR A 106 11.54 13.18 -1.65
C THR A 106 12.96 13.40 -2.16
N MET A 107 13.37 12.67 -3.21
CA MET A 107 14.75 12.70 -3.70
C MET A 107 14.97 13.66 -4.89
N GLY A 108 13.90 14.10 -5.57
CA GLY A 108 14.00 15.03 -6.71
C GLY A 108 14.72 14.44 -7.92
N GLU A 109 14.69 13.11 -8.09
CA GLU A 109 15.50 12.41 -9.10
C GLU A 109 14.98 12.62 -10.53
N GLU A 110 13.69 12.94 -10.70
CA GLU A 110 13.06 13.07 -12.01
C GLU A 110 12.06 14.25 -12.03
N TYR A 111 11.95 14.94 -13.16
CA TYR A 111 10.87 15.90 -13.39
C TYR A 111 9.65 15.16 -13.92
N VAL A 112 8.55 15.22 -13.18
CA VAL A 112 7.25 14.66 -13.58
C VAL A 112 6.27 15.81 -13.77
N SER A 113 5.49 15.78 -14.85
CA SER A 113 4.54 16.85 -15.15
C SER A 113 3.35 16.83 -14.18
N ASP A 114 2.73 17.98 -13.92
CA ASP A 114 1.52 18.09 -13.09
C ASP A 114 0.40 17.14 -13.54
N LYS A 115 0.31 16.91 -14.86
CA LYS A 115 -0.65 15.99 -15.46
C LYS A 115 -0.39 14.54 -15.03
N GLU A 116 0.86 14.11 -15.07
CA GLU A 116 1.25 12.75 -14.64
C GLU A 116 1.04 12.57 -13.14
N ILE A 117 1.33 13.59 -12.33
CA ILE A 117 1.04 13.59 -10.88
C ILE A 117 -0.46 13.45 -10.64
N GLN A 118 -1.28 14.16 -11.42
CA GLN A 118 -2.73 14.07 -11.32
C GLN A 118 -3.23 12.68 -11.70
N GLU A 119 -2.75 12.10 -12.81
CA GLU A 119 -3.11 10.74 -13.24
C GLU A 119 -2.72 9.69 -12.19
N LEU A 120 -1.54 9.82 -11.58
CA LEU A 120 -1.09 8.98 -10.48
C LEU A 120 -2.04 9.05 -9.28
N CYS A 121 -2.40 10.26 -8.85
CA CYS A 121 -3.32 10.48 -7.75
C CYS A 121 -4.72 9.89 -8.03
N GLU A 122 -5.24 10.07 -9.24
CA GLU A 122 -6.53 9.51 -9.63
C GLU A 122 -6.52 7.98 -9.68
N GLU A 123 -5.43 7.37 -10.17
CA GLU A 123 -5.31 5.92 -10.16
C GLU A 123 -5.18 5.36 -8.74
N MET A 124 -4.49 6.06 -7.82
CA MET A 124 -4.47 5.68 -6.40
C MET A 124 -5.87 5.77 -5.76
N LYS A 125 -6.66 6.81 -6.08
CA LYS A 125 -8.07 6.90 -5.65
C LYS A 125 -8.92 5.77 -6.21
N ALA A 126 -8.71 5.40 -7.48
CA ALA A 126 -9.40 4.28 -8.10
C ALA A 126 -9.02 2.95 -7.42
N ALA A 127 -7.74 2.75 -7.11
CA ALA A 127 -7.25 1.57 -6.40
C ALA A 127 -7.86 1.44 -4.99
N THR A 128 -7.99 2.53 -4.24
CA THR A 128 -8.66 2.52 -2.92
C THR A 128 -10.13 2.11 -3.02
N ARG A 129 -10.86 2.62 -4.02
CA ARG A 129 -12.26 2.22 -4.26
C ARG A 129 -12.35 0.75 -4.71
N LEU A 130 -11.44 0.31 -5.58
CA LEU A 130 -11.38 -1.08 -6.03
C LEU A 130 -11.06 -2.04 -4.88
N TRP A 131 -10.17 -1.65 -3.96
CA TRP A 131 -9.92 -2.41 -2.74
C TRP A 131 -11.20 -2.63 -1.93
N ALA A 132 -12.03 -1.60 -1.75
CA ALA A 132 -13.30 -1.73 -1.05
C ALA A 132 -14.26 -2.74 -1.70
N GLU A 133 -14.22 -2.90 -3.03
CA GLU A 133 -15.04 -3.90 -3.74
C GLU A 133 -14.56 -5.34 -3.52
N ILE A 134 -13.24 -5.52 -3.40
CA ILE A 134 -12.61 -6.84 -3.30
C ILE A 134 -12.27 -7.26 -1.87
N MET A 135 -12.32 -6.36 -0.89
CA MET A 135 -11.87 -6.62 0.49
C MET A 135 -12.54 -7.86 1.10
N ARG A 136 -13.83 -8.06 0.85
CA ARG A 136 -14.60 -9.22 1.31
C ARG A 136 -14.08 -10.57 0.80
N TYR A 137 -13.39 -10.56 -0.34
CA TYR A 137 -12.75 -11.74 -0.88
C TYR A 137 -11.41 -11.97 -0.18
N ALA A 138 -10.59 -10.92 -0.07
CA ALA A 138 -9.32 -10.97 0.65
C ALA A 138 -9.48 -11.44 2.11
N ASP A 139 -10.56 -11.05 2.79
CA ASP A 139 -10.88 -11.48 4.16
C ASP A 139 -11.18 -12.99 4.30
N ARG A 140 -11.53 -13.66 3.19
CA ARG A 140 -11.93 -15.07 3.17
C ARG A 140 -10.86 -16.00 2.60
N VAL A 141 -9.72 -15.45 2.22
CA VAL A 141 -8.68 -16.20 1.52
C VAL A 141 -8.08 -17.28 2.40
N VAL A 142 -7.94 -18.49 1.86
CA VAL A 142 -7.23 -19.59 2.52
C VAL A 142 -5.72 -19.40 2.38
N VAL A 143 -5.05 -19.26 3.53
CA VAL A 143 -3.59 -19.12 3.60
C VAL A 143 -2.92 -20.49 3.63
N ASN A 144 -1.89 -20.68 2.80
CA ASN A 144 -1.06 -21.87 2.80
C ASN A 144 -0.23 -21.95 4.10
N LYS A 145 -0.44 -23.02 4.88
CA LYS A 145 0.26 -23.23 6.17
C LYS A 145 1.74 -23.59 6.03
N ASN A 146 2.23 -23.88 4.82
CA ASN A 146 3.59 -24.34 4.57
C ASN A 146 4.59 -23.20 4.30
N VAL A 147 4.17 -21.93 4.38
CA VAL A 147 5.00 -20.75 4.08
C VAL A 147 5.69 -20.18 5.34
N LEU A 148 5.80 -20.96 6.43
CA LEU A 148 6.50 -20.59 7.67
C LEU A 148 7.76 -21.41 7.91
#